data_AF-A0A239RAL2-F1
#
_entry.id   AF-A0A239RAL2-F1
#
_cell.length_a   1.000
_cell.length_b   1.000
_cell.length_c   1.000
_cell.angle_alpha   90.00
_cell.angle_beta   90.00
_cell.angle_gamma   90.00
#
_symmetry.space_group_name_H-M   'P 1'
#
loop_
_entity.id
_entity.type
_entity.pdbx_description
1 polymer ?
#
loop_
_entity_poly.entity_id
_entity_poly.type
_entity_poly.pdbx_seq_one_letter_code
_entity_poly.pdbx_strand_id
1 'polypeptide(L)'
;MKKNNNKGFTLVELIVVLVILAILAAILVPALLGWIDKAREKQVTTNAEAAYIAAQALATEYYGITAPTNLTKANAEAYVTAPKIKFLTDIDEPFTISVECGASGKAVGKVTKFTYGNAGYEAIWASTAHDGVGKGEWYVKKRAAVTNIADVSEDSNTKTSDVD
;
A
#
# COMPACT_ATOMS: atom_id res chain seq x y z
N MET A 1 5.84 -57.38 -39.12
CA MET A 1 4.80 -57.01 -38.13
C MET A 1 5.48 -56.22 -37.01
N LYS A 2 4.97 -55.03 -36.67
CA LYS A 2 5.57 -54.10 -35.68
C LYS A 2 5.53 -54.71 -34.27
N LYS A 3 6.64 -54.62 -33.54
CA LYS A 3 6.75 -55.08 -32.14
C LYS A 3 6.44 -53.91 -31.21
N ASN A 4 5.37 -54.04 -30.43
CA ASN A 4 4.83 -52.97 -29.60
C ASN A 4 5.61 -52.96 -28.27
N ASN A 5 6.69 -52.18 -28.19
CA ASN A 5 7.50 -52.02 -26.98
C ASN A 5 6.83 -51.05 -25.99
N ASN A 6 5.66 -51.41 -25.48
CA ASN A 6 4.97 -50.62 -24.45
C ASN A 6 5.68 -50.86 -23.10
N LYS A 7 6.74 -50.08 -22.85
CA LYS A 7 7.36 -49.96 -21.53
C LYS A 7 6.39 -49.22 -20.61
N GLY A 8 5.70 -49.94 -19.74
CA GLY A 8 4.84 -49.36 -18.71
C GLY A 8 5.67 -48.72 -17.60
N PHE A 9 5.22 -47.57 -17.11
CA PHE A 9 5.76 -46.92 -15.92
C PHE A 9 5.56 -47.84 -14.71
N THR A 10 6.59 -48.03 -13.89
CA THR A 10 6.43 -48.82 -12.66
C THR A 10 5.75 -47.99 -11.58
N LEU A 11 4.92 -48.61 -10.75
CA LEU A 11 4.32 -47.93 -9.58
C LEU A 11 5.40 -47.39 -8.63
N VAL A 12 6.57 -48.04 -8.60
CA VAL A 12 7.72 -47.63 -7.80
C VAL A 12 8.34 -46.34 -8.31
N GLU A 13 8.48 -46.16 -9.63
CA GLU A 13 8.95 -44.88 -10.19
C GLU A 13 8.00 -43.73 -9.85
N LEU A 14 6.69 -44.00 -9.79
CA LEU A 14 5.70 -42.98 -9.46
C LEU A 14 5.73 -42.60 -7.97
N ILE A 15 5.86 -43.57 -7.06
CA ILE A 15 5.87 -43.27 -5.62
C ILE A 15 7.14 -42.52 -5.18
N VAL A 16 8.31 -42.84 -5.74
CA VAL A 16 9.57 -42.14 -5.42
C VAL A 16 9.50 -40.68 -5.84
N VAL A 17 8.91 -40.39 -7.01
CA VAL A 17 8.72 -39.01 -7.48
C VAL A 17 7.77 -38.24 -6.57
N LEU A 18 6.65 -38.83 -6.14
CA LEU A 18 5.71 -38.19 -5.21
C LEU A 18 6.37 -37.87 -3.85
N VAL A 19 7.23 -38.76 -3.35
CA VAL A 19 7.97 -38.52 -2.09
C VAL A 19 8.92 -37.33 -2.24
N ILE A 20 9.67 -37.25 -3.34
CA ILE A 20 10.57 -36.11 -3.58
C ILE A 20 9.78 -34.81 -3.75
N LEU A 21 8.67 -34.82 -4.49
CA LEU A 21 7.78 -33.65 -4.64
C LEU A 21 7.19 -33.21 -3.29
N ALA A 22 6.84 -34.14 -2.41
CA ALA A 22 6.35 -33.82 -1.08
C ALA A 22 7.40 -33.09 -0.23
N ILE A 23 8.65 -33.55 -0.25
CA ILE A 23 9.76 -32.91 0.49
C ILE A 23 10.04 -31.50 -0.07
N LEU A 24 10.09 -31.35 -1.40
CA LEU A 24 10.33 -30.05 -2.04
C LEU A 24 9.18 -29.07 -1.77
N ALA A 25 7.92 -29.54 -1.83
CA ALA A 25 6.76 -28.71 -1.52
C ALA A 25 6.78 -28.23 -0.07
N ALA A 26 7.18 -29.10 0.88
CA ALA A 26 7.21 -28.77 2.31
C ALA A 26 8.14 -27.58 2.62
N ILE A 27 9.29 -27.48 1.96
CA ILE A 27 10.23 -26.36 2.14
C ILE A 27 9.85 -25.12 1.32
N LEU A 28 9.23 -25.32 0.15
CA LEU A 28 8.92 -24.24 -0.78
C LEU A 28 7.73 -23.38 -0.32
N VAL A 29 6.67 -24.01 0.19
CA VAL A 29 5.43 -23.32 0.59
C VAL A 29 5.67 -22.18 1.61
N PRO A 30 6.39 -22.36 2.74
CA PRO A 30 6.60 -21.28 3.69
C PRO A 30 7.44 -20.13 3.10
N ALA A 31 8.44 -20.45 2.28
CA ALA A 31 9.28 -19.45 1.62
C ALA A 31 8.45 -18.59 0.64
N LEU A 32 7.58 -19.24 -0.15
CA LEU A 32 6.70 -18.57 -1.10
C LEU A 32 5.70 -17.65 -0.40
N LEU A 33 5.10 -18.07 0.70
CA LEU A 33 4.17 -17.23 1.48
C LEU A 33 4.84 -15.95 1.99
N GLY A 34 6.09 -16.03 2.46
CA GLY A 34 6.84 -14.85 2.89
C GLY A 34 7.16 -13.88 1.74
N TRP A 35 7.39 -14.39 0.53
CA TRP A 35 7.62 -13.55 -0.66
C TRP A 35 6.36 -12.85 -1.13
N ILE A 36 5.21 -13.53 -1.06
CA ILE A 36 3.91 -12.95 -1.39
C ILE A 36 3.60 -11.80 -0.43
N ASP A 37 3.83 -11.97 0.88
CA ASP A 37 3.58 -10.91 1.88
C ASP A 37 4.45 -9.66 1.59
N LYS A 38 5.75 -9.86 1.34
CA LYS A 38 6.68 -8.78 0.96
C LYS A 38 6.29 -8.10 -0.37
N ALA A 39 5.82 -8.86 -1.35
CA ALA A 39 5.37 -8.31 -2.62
C ALA A 39 4.13 -7.43 -2.43
N ARG A 40 3.21 -7.84 -1.55
CA ARG A 40 2.02 -7.06 -1.19
C ARG A 40 2.37 -5.78 -0.42
N GLU A 41 3.28 -5.85 0.55
CA GLU A 41 3.82 -4.68 1.25
C GLU A 41 4.38 -3.67 0.23
N LYS A 42 5.27 -4.15 -0.65
CA LYS A 42 5.90 -3.30 -1.67
C LYS A 42 4.90 -2.69 -2.64
N GLN A 43 3.91 -3.45 -3.11
CA GLN A 43 2.86 -2.95 -3.99
C GLN A 43 2.08 -1.81 -3.32
N VAL A 44 1.73 -1.98 -2.03
CA VAL A 44 1.02 -0.94 -1.27
C VAL A 44 1.89 0.30 -1.09
N THR A 45 3.18 0.15 -0.78
CA THR A 45 4.10 1.30 -0.68
C THR A 45 4.18 2.08 -1.99
N THR A 46 4.42 1.41 -3.12
CA THR A 46 4.55 2.09 -4.42
C THR A 46 3.26 2.79 -4.83
N ASN A 47 2.11 2.16 -4.64
CA ASN A 47 0.83 2.78 -4.94
C ASN A 47 0.54 3.96 -3.99
N ALA A 48 0.88 3.83 -2.71
CA ALA A 48 0.70 4.90 -1.74
C ALA A 48 1.55 6.14 -2.10
N GLU A 49 2.79 5.95 -2.51
CA GLU A 49 3.66 7.04 -2.97
C GLU A 49 3.09 7.77 -4.18
N ALA A 50 2.64 7.03 -5.20
CA ALA A 50 2.01 7.62 -6.38
C ALA A 50 0.73 8.39 -6.03
N ALA A 51 -0.11 7.81 -5.16
CA ALA A 51 -1.35 8.44 -4.70
C ALA A 51 -1.08 9.69 -3.83
N TYR A 52 -0.04 9.68 -3.01
CA TYR A 52 0.39 10.83 -2.22
C TYR A 52 0.86 11.98 -3.11
N ILE A 53 1.67 11.70 -4.15
CA ILE A 53 2.13 12.72 -5.10
C ILE A 53 0.93 13.37 -5.81
N ALA A 54 -0.05 12.56 -6.24
CA ALA A 54 -1.29 13.07 -6.82
C ALA A 54 -2.11 13.93 -5.83
N ALA A 55 -2.23 13.47 -4.57
CA ALA A 55 -2.90 14.24 -3.52
C ALA A 55 -2.20 15.60 -3.27
N GLN A 56 -0.86 15.61 -3.25
CA GLN A 56 -0.05 16.80 -3.08
C GLN A 56 -0.19 17.77 -4.27
N ALA A 57 -0.27 17.25 -5.50
CA ALA A 57 -0.54 18.05 -6.69
C ALA A 57 -1.92 18.74 -6.59
N LEU A 58 -2.96 17.99 -6.23
CA LEU A 58 -4.31 18.52 -6.04
C LEU A 58 -4.39 19.55 -4.90
N ALA A 59 -3.68 19.32 -3.79
CA ALA A 59 -3.59 20.28 -2.68
C ALA A 59 -2.93 21.61 -3.11
N THR A 60 -1.90 21.51 -3.95
CA THR A 60 -1.19 22.68 -4.51
C THR A 60 -2.07 23.43 -5.49
N GLU A 61 -2.77 22.70 -6.37
CA GLU A 61 -3.72 23.26 -7.32
C GLU A 61 -4.83 24.03 -6.60
N TYR A 62 -5.45 23.42 -5.58
CA TYR A 62 -6.47 24.05 -4.75
C TYR A 62 -5.97 25.38 -4.16
N TYR A 63 -4.76 25.38 -3.61
CA TYR A 63 -4.15 26.58 -3.03
C TYR A 63 -3.92 27.69 -4.07
N GLY A 64 -3.57 27.33 -5.31
CA GLY A 64 -3.32 28.29 -6.40
C GLY A 64 -4.57 28.88 -7.03
N ILE A 65 -5.68 28.13 -7.09
CA ILE A 65 -6.91 28.56 -7.79
C ILE A 65 -7.98 29.18 -6.87
N THR A 66 -7.83 29.02 -5.55
CA THR A 66 -8.88 29.39 -4.59
C THR A 66 -8.61 30.75 -3.96
N ALA A 67 -9.66 31.58 -3.86
CA ALA A 67 -9.57 32.86 -3.18
C ALA A 67 -9.15 32.70 -1.69
N PRO A 68 -8.38 33.64 -1.13
CA PRO A 68 -7.84 33.52 0.24
C PRO A 68 -8.88 33.25 1.33
N THR A 69 -10.10 33.76 1.17
CA THR A 69 -11.21 33.57 2.11
C THR A 69 -11.72 32.12 2.19
N ASN A 70 -11.46 31.31 1.17
CA ASN A 70 -11.88 29.91 1.07
C ASN A 70 -10.72 28.93 1.34
N LEU A 71 -9.51 29.42 1.57
CA LEU A 71 -8.34 28.62 1.94
C LEU A 71 -8.47 28.14 3.40
N THR A 72 -9.35 27.16 3.61
CA THR A 72 -9.55 26.45 4.88
C THR A 72 -9.12 24.99 4.75
N LYS A 73 -8.69 24.38 5.87
CA LYS A 73 -8.33 22.95 5.94
C LYS A 73 -9.45 22.07 5.37
N ALA A 74 -10.68 22.27 5.85
CA ALA A 74 -11.84 21.49 5.44
C ALA A 74 -12.11 21.54 3.93
N ASN A 75 -12.00 22.72 3.31
CA ASN A 75 -12.24 22.85 1.88
C ASN A 75 -11.11 22.24 1.05
N ALA A 76 -9.85 22.33 1.51
CA ALA A 76 -8.71 21.69 0.85
C ALA A 76 -8.87 20.15 0.87
N GLU A 77 -9.24 19.57 2.01
CA GLU A 77 -9.51 18.13 2.13
C GLU A 77 -10.71 17.69 1.28
N ALA A 78 -11.76 18.51 1.20
CA ALA A 78 -12.90 18.25 0.33
C ALA A 78 -12.54 18.36 -1.17
N TYR A 79 -11.49 19.10 -1.53
CA TYR A 79 -11.02 19.19 -2.90
C TYR A 79 -10.18 17.97 -3.32
N VAL A 80 -9.36 17.45 -2.41
CA VAL A 80 -8.45 16.33 -2.63
C VAL A 80 -9.15 15.01 -2.30
N THR A 81 -9.89 14.48 -3.28
CA THR A 81 -10.75 13.31 -3.08
C THR A 81 -10.17 12.04 -3.72
N ALA A 82 -10.53 10.88 -3.17
CA ALA A 82 -10.13 9.59 -3.71
C ALA A 82 -10.46 9.41 -5.21
N PRO A 83 -11.64 9.83 -5.72
CA PRO A 83 -11.93 9.76 -7.16
C PRO A 83 -10.98 10.59 -8.03
N LYS A 84 -10.56 11.78 -7.58
CA LYS A 84 -9.59 12.59 -8.33
C LYS A 84 -8.19 11.98 -8.31
N ILE A 85 -7.79 11.41 -7.17
CA ILE A 85 -6.51 10.70 -7.06
C ILE A 85 -6.53 9.49 -7.99
N LYS A 86 -7.59 8.68 -7.99
CA LYS A 86 -7.78 7.56 -8.91
C LYS A 86 -7.66 7.99 -10.38
N PHE A 87 -8.29 9.11 -10.74
CA PHE A 87 -8.20 9.64 -12.10
C PHE A 87 -6.75 9.96 -12.51
N LEU A 88 -5.91 10.41 -11.58
CA LEU A 88 -4.52 10.76 -11.85
C LEU A 88 -3.57 9.56 -11.82
N THR A 89 -3.86 8.52 -11.05
CA THR A 89 -2.93 7.42 -10.80
C THR A 89 -3.33 6.08 -11.41
N ASP A 90 -4.58 5.94 -11.86
CA ASP A 90 -5.20 4.68 -12.29
C ASP A 90 -5.06 3.54 -11.25
N ILE A 91 -4.94 3.92 -9.97
CA ILE A 91 -4.90 2.97 -8.87
C ILE A 91 -6.34 2.53 -8.56
N ASP A 92 -6.62 1.25 -8.79
CA ASP A 92 -7.98 0.70 -8.64
C ASP A 92 -8.29 0.31 -7.20
N GLU A 93 -9.52 0.59 -6.76
CA GLU A 93 -10.08 0.23 -5.44
C GLU A 93 -10.01 -1.30 -5.20
N PRO A 94 -9.91 -1.80 -3.95
CA PRO A 94 -10.43 -1.21 -2.72
C PRO A 94 -9.31 -0.71 -1.79
N PHE A 95 -8.90 0.54 -1.97
CA PHE A 95 -7.92 1.19 -1.11
C PHE A 95 -8.55 2.40 -0.42
N THR A 96 -8.55 2.41 0.90
CA THR A 96 -9.02 3.56 1.67
C THR A 96 -7.99 4.69 1.54
N ILE A 97 -8.40 5.82 0.97
CA ILE A 97 -7.58 7.04 0.89
C ILE A 97 -8.14 8.10 1.81
N SER A 98 -7.31 8.58 2.75
CA SER A 98 -7.62 9.73 3.61
C SER A 98 -6.50 10.75 3.49
N VAL A 99 -6.86 12.02 3.32
CA VAL A 99 -5.91 13.13 3.15
C VAL A 99 -6.25 14.20 4.17
N GLU A 100 -5.25 14.68 4.90
CA GLU A 100 -5.33 15.92 5.66
C GLU A 100 -4.49 16.99 4.99
N CYS A 101 -5.04 18.19 4.83
CA CYS A 101 -4.38 19.31 4.15
C CYS A 101 -4.19 20.49 5.09
N GLY A 102 -2.94 20.96 5.21
CA GLY A 102 -2.58 22.05 6.11
C GLY A 102 -2.57 21.68 7.60
N ALA A 103 -2.12 22.64 8.42
CA ALA A 103 -2.09 22.52 9.88
C ALA A 103 -3.46 22.87 10.49
N SER A 104 -3.68 22.54 11.76
CA SER A 104 -4.92 22.89 12.48
C SER A 104 -5.34 24.35 12.24
N GLY A 105 -6.44 24.55 11.51
CA GLY A 105 -7.04 25.86 11.24
C GLY A 105 -6.43 26.68 10.09
N LYS A 106 -5.45 26.18 9.33
CA LYS A 106 -4.86 26.88 8.16
C LYS A 106 -4.80 25.97 6.93
N ALA A 107 -5.32 26.41 5.78
CA ALA A 107 -5.01 25.72 4.53
C ALA A 107 -3.57 26.04 4.11
N VAL A 108 -2.77 25.00 4.02
CA VAL A 108 -1.48 25.03 3.34
C VAL A 108 -1.69 24.11 2.14
N GLY A 109 -1.25 24.49 0.94
CA GLY A 109 -1.36 23.67 -0.29
C GLY A 109 -0.52 22.39 -0.25
N LYS A 110 -0.46 21.76 0.92
CA LYS A 110 0.42 20.68 1.33
C LYS A 110 -0.37 19.68 2.14
N VAL A 111 -0.13 18.42 1.84
CA VAL A 111 -0.66 17.29 2.59
C VAL A 111 0.13 17.19 3.89
N THR A 112 -0.56 17.05 5.03
CA THR A 112 0.04 16.88 6.37
C THR A 112 -0.10 15.45 6.88
N LYS A 113 -1.11 14.72 6.40
CA LYS A 113 -1.26 13.29 6.59
C LYS A 113 -1.90 12.66 5.37
N PHE A 114 -1.41 11.51 4.99
CA PHE A 114 -1.97 10.70 3.93
C PHE A 114 -2.06 9.25 4.39
N THR A 115 -3.16 8.58 4.09
CA THR A 115 -3.34 7.16 4.41
C THR A 115 -3.84 6.46 3.17
N TYR A 116 -3.19 5.35 2.85
CA TYR A 116 -3.51 4.47 1.71
C TYR A 116 -3.43 3.03 2.19
N GLY A 117 -4.49 2.24 2.03
CA GLY A 117 -4.43 0.85 2.47
C GLY A 117 -5.57 -0.02 1.97
N ASN A 118 -5.30 -1.32 1.85
CA ASN A 118 -6.32 -2.34 1.58
C ASN A 118 -6.51 -3.25 2.80
N ALA A 119 -7.29 -4.32 2.65
CA ALA A 119 -7.54 -5.29 3.72
C ALA A 119 -6.27 -5.98 4.29
N GLY A 120 -5.11 -5.90 3.62
CA GLY A 120 -3.87 -6.55 4.07
C GLY A 120 -2.83 -5.60 4.65
N TYR A 121 -2.66 -4.41 4.08
CA TYR A 121 -1.63 -3.45 4.48
C TYR A 121 -2.16 -2.02 4.44
N GLU A 122 -1.59 -1.18 5.29
CA GLU A 122 -1.83 0.24 5.35
C GLU A 122 -0.50 0.99 5.35
N ALA A 123 -0.36 1.95 4.43
CA ALA A 123 0.72 2.91 4.34
C ALA A 123 0.20 4.28 4.78
N ILE A 124 0.91 4.90 5.72
CA ILE A 124 0.60 6.20 6.28
C ILE A 124 1.80 7.10 6.05
N TRP A 125 1.59 8.24 5.42
CA TRP A 125 2.56 9.31 5.40
C TRP A 125 2.13 10.40 6.38
N ALA A 126 3.07 10.92 7.15
CA ALA A 126 2.83 12.04 8.05
C ALA A 126 3.96 13.06 7.94
N SER A 127 3.62 14.34 7.85
CA SER A 127 4.60 15.43 7.91
C SER A 127 5.22 15.50 9.30
N THR A 128 6.55 15.57 9.40
CA THR A 128 7.25 15.76 10.69
C THR A 128 7.28 17.23 11.12
N ALA A 129 6.84 18.16 10.26
CA ALA A 129 6.74 19.58 10.56
C ALA A 129 5.28 20.00 10.79
N HIS A 130 5.01 20.68 11.91
CA HIS A 130 3.67 21.16 12.32
C HIS A 130 3.10 22.31 11.46
N ASP A 131 3.88 22.83 10.51
CA ASP A 131 3.51 23.88 9.57
C ASP A 131 3.36 23.36 8.12
N GLY A 132 3.54 22.05 7.90
CA GLY A 132 3.53 21.43 6.57
C GLY A 132 4.76 21.79 5.73
N VAL A 133 5.77 22.49 6.26
CA VAL A 133 6.99 22.86 5.55
C VAL A 133 8.16 22.07 6.10
N GLY A 134 8.17 20.77 5.83
CA GLY A 134 9.28 19.92 6.23
C GLY A 134 8.97 18.46 5.98
N LYS A 135 10.04 17.67 5.89
CA LYS A 135 10.10 16.25 5.55
C LYS A 135 8.97 15.44 6.22
N GLY A 136 8.50 14.38 5.57
CA GLY A 136 7.53 13.46 6.16
C GLY A 136 8.04 12.04 6.10
N GLU A 137 7.53 11.19 6.97
CA GLU A 137 7.93 9.79 7.08
C GLU A 137 6.79 8.88 6.65
N TRP A 138 7.17 7.78 5.98
CA TRP A 138 6.28 6.68 5.64
C TRP A 138 6.28 5.64 6.76
N TYR A 139 5.09 5.20 7.14
CA TYR A 139 4.85 4.10 8.06
C TYR A 139 3.96 3.08 7.37
N VAL A 140 4.46 1.86 7.16
CA VAL A 140 3.70 0.77 6.55
C VAL A 140 3.51 -0.32 7.57
N LYS A 141 2.26 -0.72 7.79
CA LYS A 141 1.91 -1.79 8.73
C LYS A 141 0.95 -2.78 8.08
N LYS A 142 0.96 -4.00 8.58
CA LYS A 142 -0.05 -4.99 8.24
C LYS A 142 -1.37 -4.54 8.85
N ARG A 143 -2.43 -4.49 8.05
CA ARG A 143 -3.76 -4.20 8.57
C ARG A 143 -4.22 -5.48 9.28
N ALA A 144 -4.44 -5.41 10.59
CA ALA A 144 -5.09 -6.49 11.31
C ALA A 144 -6.43 -6.81 10.62
N ALA A 145 -6.83 -8.08 10.57
CA ALA A 145 -8.18 -8.42 10.13
C ALA A 145 -9.14 -7.64 11.03
N VAL A 146 -9.81 -6.62 10.47
CA VAL A 146 -10.56 -5.65 11.26
C VAL A 146 -11.72 -6.37 11.94
N THR A 147 -11.59 -6.61 13.24
CA THR A 147 -12.70 -7.02 14.11
C THR A 147 -13.21 -5.86 14.95
N ASN A 148 -12.42 -4.79 15.16
CA ASN A 148 -12.85 -3.53 15.78
C ASN A 148 -12.00 -2.31 15.34
N ILE A 149 -12.64 -1.14 15.31
CA ILE A 149 -12.11 0.14 14.80
C ILE A 149 -11.06 0.80 15.74
N ALA A 150 -10.92 0.34 16.98
CA ALA A 150 -10.09 1.00 18.00
C ALA A 150 -8.61 0.57 18.02
N ASP A 151 -8.22 -0.55 17.37
CA ASP A 151 -6.88 -1.16 17.54
C ASP A 151 -5.82 -0.64 16.53
N VAL A 152 -6.08 0.49 15.87
CA VAL A 152 -5.25 0.98 14.75
C VAL A 152 -3.91 1.60 15.22
N SER A 153 -3.64 1.71 16.52
CA SER A 153 -2.51 2.50 17.04
C SER A 153 -1.22 1.76 17.41
N GLU A 154 -1.15 0.42 17.43
CA GLU A 154 -0.01 -0.26 18.12
C GLU A 154 1.03 -1.00 17.25
N ASP A 155 0.81 -1.28 15.97
CA ASP A 155 1.80 -2.03 15.15
C ASP A 155 2.73 -1.09 14.35
N SER A 156 3.59 -0.35 15.05
CA SER A 156 4.64 0.47 14.44
C SER A 156 5.90 -0.37 14.16
N ASN A 157 5.97 -1.04 13.01
CA ASN A 157 7.26 -1.37 12.39
C ASN A 157 7.67 -0.19 11.51
N THR A 158 8.40 0.76 12.10
CA THR A 158 8.93 1.95 11.43
C THR A 158 9.96 1.52 10.38
N LYS A 159 9.55 1.45 9.11
CA LYS A 159 10.50 1.32 8.00
C LYS A 159 10.70 2.70 7.41
N THR A 160 11.68 3.41 7.97
CA THR A 160 12.19 4.66 7.42
C THR A 160 12.78 4.37 6.05
N SER A 161 12.07 4.73 4.98
CA SER A 161 12.70 4.90 3.69
C SER A 161 13.38 6.27 3.71
N ASP A 162 14.58 6.32 4.27
CA ASP A 162 15.51 7.42 4.03
C ASP A 162 15.77 7.47 2.52
N VAL A 163 15.26 8.52 1.87
CA VAL A 163 15.61 8.87 0.50
C VAL A 163 16.51 10.10 0.60
N ASP A 164 17.77 9.90 0.22
CA ASP A 164 18.84 10.90 0.12
C ASP A 164 18.44 12.14 -0.70
#